data_AF-A0A9D5PWW8-F1
#
_entry.id   AF-A0A9D5PWW8-F1
#
_cell.length_a   1.000
_cell.length_b   1.000
_cell.length_c   1.000
_cell.angle_alpha   90.00
_cell.angle_beta   90.00
_cell.angle_gamma   90.00
#
_symmetry.space_group_name_H-M   'P 1'
#
loop_
_entity.id
_entity.type
_entity.pdbx_description
1 polymer ?
#
loop_
_entity_poly.entity_id
_entity_poly.type
_entity_poly.pdbx_seq_one_letter_code
_entity_poly.pdbx_strand_id
1 'polypeptide(L)'
;MILIHHYNSRYFEGLLLSGIMKEGDGLKINKNWGTPDEYCFNRIAVKDGALYRTVRDLASCFYIDRLQGGTFYSYYPYNMELAAEYDRITDGNFLGWQLHESGHTRALDWKRIQAQLNVHGLDWTLENIIWAVRLVSHNKTYPHFSNGAPHEYAALTPPETMSEYTADLLGMWKNRQERYGGRIINCDAGRMPIRLEAEADVNLSFIEIGAQTPNARIMYALRRGISRARGKKWGVYYEPWTSEGTAYCFMRDKSNEWFIDIDRHLC
;
A
#
# COMPACT_ATOMS: atom_id res chain seq x y z
N MET A 1 -5.98 1.94 -19.14
CA MET A 1 -5.52 3.12 -18.39
C MET A 1 -4.14 2.84 -17.86
N ILE A 2 -3.17 3.71 -18.16
CA ILE A 2 -1.78 3.61 -17.70
C ILE A 2 -1.60 4.68 -16.61
N LEU A 3 -0.96 4.32 -15.49
CA LEU A 3 -0.70 5.22 -14.37
C LEU A 3 0.80 5.51 -14.32
N ILE A 4 1.19 6.77 -14.50
CA ILE A 4 2.59 7.18 -14.52
C ILE A 4 3.06 7.53 -13.10
N HIS A 5 4.13 6.87 -12.65
CA HIS A 5 4.76 7.08 -11.33
C HIS A 5 5.51 8.42 -11.30
N HIS A 6 5.28 9.28 -10.30
CA HIS A 6 6.11 10.47 -10.13
C HIS A 6 6.37 10.88 -8.67
N TYR A 7 7.40 11.71 -8.50
CA TYR A 7 7.86 12.26 -7.22
C TYR A 7 7.76 13.79 -7.14
N ASN A 8 7.60 14.52 -8.26
CA ASN A 8 7.68 15.99 -8.31
C ASN A 8 6.85 16.59 -9.46
N SER A 9 6.29 17.80 -9.28
CA SER A 9 5.53 18.56 -10.28
C SER A 9 6.34 19.00 -11.51
N ARG A 10 7.64 19.30 -11.37
CA ARG A 10 8.51 19.65 -12.51
C ARG A 10 8.66 18.50 -13.51
N TYR A 11 8.71 17.27 -13.01
CA TYR A 11 8.80 16.08 -13.85
C TYR A 11 7.53 15.91 -14.68
N PHE A 12 6.38 16.18 -14.07
CA PHE A 12 5.08 16.11 -14.73
C PHE A 12 4.97 17.11 -15.90
N GLU A 13 5.40 18.36 -15.71
CA GLU A 13 5.44 19.35 -16.80
C GLU A 13 6.33 18.86 -17.96
N GLY A 14 7.48 18.25 -17.64
CA GLY A 14 8.35 17.63 -18.63
C GLY A 14 7.65 16.52 -19.44
N LEU A 15 6.92 15.62 -18.77
CA LEU A 15 6.19 14.52 -19.41
C LEU A 15 5.07 15.00 -20.35
N LEU A 16 4.37 16.07 -19.97
CA LEU A 16 3.38 16.73 -20.81
C LEU A 16 4.04 17.35 -22.05
N LEU A 17 5.09 18.15 -21.84
CA LEU A 17 5.80 18.84 -22.92
C LEU A 17 6.42 17.85 -23.91
N SER A 18 6.85 16.67 -23.45
CA SER A 18 7.37 15.61 -24.30
C SER A 18 6.29 14.76 -24.98
N GLY A 19 5.00 14.98 -24.70
CA GLY A 19 3.88 14.20 -25.24
C GLY A 19 3.84 12.74 -24.78
N ILE A 20 4.55 12.42 -23.69
CA ILE A 20 4.57 11.08 -23.10
C ILE A 20 3.25 10.83 -22.37
N MET A 21 2.74 11.85 -21.69
CA MET A 21 1.45 11.82 -21.00
C MET A 21 0.37 12.44 -21.87
N LYS A 22 -0.78 11.77 -21.95
CA LYS A 22 -1.92 12.16 -22.78
C LYS A 22 -3.20 12.23 -21.95
N GLU A 23 -4.24 12.79 -22.55
CA GLU A 23 -5.58 12.79 -21.97
C GLU A 23 -6.02 11.36 -21.59
N GLY A 24 -6.57 11.20 -20.39
CA GLY A 24 -6.98 9.90 -19.84
C GLY A 24 -5.85 9.04 -19.24
N ASP A 25 -4.58 9.46 -19.35
CA ASP A 25 -3.52 8.84 -18.56
C ASP A 25 -3.68 9.21 -17.09
N GLY A 26 -3.39 8.25 -16.22
CA GLY A 26 -3.52 8.44 -14.79
C GLY A 26 -2.23 8.92 -14.12
N LEU A 27 -2.40 9.59 -12.99
CA LEU A 27 -1.34 10.22 -12.22
C LEU A 27 -1.22 9.57 -10.83
N LYS A 28 0.02 9.33 -10.41
CA LYS A 28 0.36 8.80 -9.09
C LYS A 28 1.35 9.71 -8.37
N ILE A 29 0.91 10.37 -7.30
CA ILE A 29 1.85 11.04 -6.38
C ILE A 29 2.36 10.05 -5.34
N ASN A 30 3.63 10.11 -4.98
CA ASN A 30 4.20 9.27 -3.92
C ASN A 30 4.46 10.10 -2.64
N LYS A 31 4.11 9.55 -1.47
CA LYS A 31 4.44 10.12 -0.17
C LYS A 31 5.35 9.18 0.63
N ASN A 32 6.58 9.59 0.92
CA ASN A 32 7.49 8.84 1.78
C ASN A 32 7.76 9.59 3.08
N TRP A 33 8.38 8.94 4.07
CA TRP A 33 8.85 9.58 5.30
C TRP A 33 9.70 10.83 5.02
N GLY A 34 10.59 10.73 4.03
CA GLY A 34 11.53 11.80 3.69
C GLY A 34 10.99 12.84 2.72
N THR A 35 9.70 12.79 2.34
CA THR A 35 9.12 13.79 1.43
C THR A 35 9.07 15.15 2.13
N PRO A 36 9.76 16.19 1.62
CA PRO A 36 9.65 17.54 2.16
C PRO A 36 8.21 18.06 2.13
N ASP A 37 7.84 18.87 3.12
CA ASP A 37 6.46 19.35 3.31
C ASP A 37 5.90 20.07 2.08
N GLU A 38 6.73 20.84 1.37
CA GLU A 38 6.34 21.55 0.15
C GLU A 38 5.93 20.62 -1.00
N TYR A 39 6.32 19.35 -0.95
CA TYR A 39 5.95 18.32 -1.92
C TYR A 39 4.83 17.40 -1.44
N CYS A 40 4.36 17.54 -0.20
CA CYS A 40 3.27 16.74 0.34
C CYS A 40 1.90 17.18 -0.22
N PHE A 41 0.95 16.24 -0.28
CA PHE A 41 -0.37 16.43 -0.92
C PHE A 41 -1.06 17.72 -0.49
N ASN A 42 -1.16 18.03 0.80
CA ASN A 42 -1.88 19.22 1.27
C ASN A 42 -1.26 20.54 0.77
N ARG A 43 0.00 20.54 0.33
CA ARG A 43 0.68 21.70 -0.26
C ARG A 43 0.58 21.73 -1.77
N ILE A 44 0.84 20.60 -2.44
CA ILE A 44 0.88 20.55 -3.91
C ILE A 44 -0.53 20.50 -4.54
N ALA A 45 -1.52 20.02 -3.80
CA ALA A 45 -2.89 19.82 -4.26
C ALA A 45 -3.81 21.02 -3.97
N VAL A 46 -3.25 22.19 -3.66
CA VAL A 46 -4.06 23.39 -3.47
C VAL A 46 -4.88 23.70 -4.72
N LYS A 47 -6.11 24.18 -4.51
CA LYS A 47 -7.01 24.57 -5.59
C LYS A 47 -6.33 25.58 -6.51
N ASP A 48 -6.52 25.41 -7.82
CA ASP A 48 -5.88 26.20 -8.86
C ASP A 48 -4.34 26.17 -8.81
N GLY A 49 -3.73 25.21 -8.10
CA GLY A 49 -2.32 24.89 -8.20
C GLY A 49 -1.97 24.18 -9.50
N ALA A 50 -0.66 23.92 -9.71
CA ALA A 50 -0.18 23.22 -10.90
C ALA A 50 -0.80 21.81 -11.02
N LEU A 51 -0.71 21.01 -9.95
CA LEU A 51 -1.30 19.66 -9.90
C LEU A 51 -2.82 19.67 -10.14
N TYR A 52 -3.52 20.65 -9.58
CA TYR A 52 -4.97 20.77 -9.71
C TYR A 52 -5.39 21.00 -11.16
N ARG A 53 -4.77 21.99 -11.83
CA ARG A 53 -5.04 22.29 -13.24
C ARG A 53 -4.74 21.09 -14.11
N THR A 54 -3.58 20.48 -13.92
CA THR A 54 -3.16 19.24 -14.56
C THR A 54 -4.20 18.13 -14.49
N VAL A 55 -4.63 17.77 -13.27
CA VAL A 55 -5.53 16.62 -13.07
C VAL A 55 -6.89 16.90 -13.69
N ARG A 56 -7.37 18.15 -13.57
CA ARG A 56 -8.60 18.62 -14.21
C ARG A 56 -8.50 18.57 -15.74
N ASP A 57 -7.44 19.14 -16.31
CA ASP A 57 -7.32 19.34 -17.76
C ASP A 57 -7.07 18.03 -18.52
N LEU A 58 -6.41 17.05 -17.89
CA LEU A 58 -6.20 15.72 -18.46
C LEU A 58 -7.33 14.72 -18.18
N ALA A 59 -8.30 15.08 -17.33
CA ALA A 59 -9.30 14.16 -16.78
C ALA A 59 -8.67 12.86 -16.22
N SER A 60 -7.50 12.99 -15.59
CA SER A 60 -6.67 11.85 -15.17
C SER A 60 -7.30 11.09 -13.99
N CYS A 61 -7.24 9.75 -14.03
CA CYS A 61 -7.32 8.98 -12.78
C CYS A 61 -6.17 9.36 -11.88
N PHE A 62 -6.43 9.54 -10.59
CA PHE A 62 -5.44 10.06 -9.65
C PHE A 62 -5.42 9.24 -8.37
N TYR A 63 -4.24 8.92 -7.86
CA TYR A 63 -4.10 8.30 -6.55
C TYR A 63 -2.79 8.65 -5.86
N ILE A 64 -2.75 8.37 -4.57
CA ILE A 64 -1.63 8.64 -3.68
C ILE A 64 -0.99 7.31 -3.31
N ASP A 65 0.23 7.09 -3.76
CA ASP A 65 1.08 5.97 -3.36
C ASP A 65 1.71 6.25 -1.99
N ARG A 66 1.83 5.18 -1.20
CA ARG A 66 2.46 5.10 0.13
C ARG A 66 1.69 5.84 1.23
N LEU A 67 0.49 5.38 1.49
CA LEU A 67 -0.14 5.62 2.79
C LEU A 67 0.56 4.84 3.91
N GLN A 68 0.87 3.57 3.63
CA GLN A 68 1.68 2.69 4.46
C GLN A 68 2.19 1.52 3.62
N GLY A 69 3.17 0.76 4.13
CA GLY A 69 3.65 -0.46 3.49
C GLY A 69 4.90 -0.30 2.63
N GLY A 70 5.76 -1.32 2.65
CA GLY A 70 6.99 -1.42 1.85
C GLY A 70 8.04 -0.34 2.10
N THR A 71 7.86 0.54 3.10
CA THR A 71 8.77 1.62 3.48
C THR A 71 8.41 2.13 4.89
N PHE A 72 9.05 3.19 5.36
CA PHE A 72 8.74 3.85 6.63
C PHE A 72 7.31 4.38 6.66
N TYR A 73 6.50 3.84 7.57
CA TYR A 73 5.23 4.41 7.95
C TYR A 73 5.47 5.78 8.57
N SER A 74 4.81 6.78 8.02
CA SER A 74 4.79 8.12 8.55
C SER A 74 3.35 8.61 8.45
N TYR A 75 2.75 8.88 9.60
CA TYR A 75 1.41 9.43 9.63
C TYR A 75 1.41 10.80 8.95
N TYR A 76 0.45 11.02 8.06
CA TYR A 76 0.22 12.29 7.42
C TYR A 76 -1.29 12.62 7.45
N PRO A 77 -1.69 13.75 8.05
CA PRO A 77 -3.08 14.16 8.13
C PRO A 77 -3.51 14.76 6.77
N TYR A 78 -3.86 13.90 5.81
CA TYR A 78 -4.36 14.34 4.52
C TYR A 78 -5.58 15.25 4.68
N ASN A 79 -5.60 16.37 3.97
CA ASN A 79 -6.75 17.26 3.93
C ASN A 79 -7.86 16.59 3.10
N MET A 80 -8.90 16.13 3.78
CA MET A 80 -10.00 15.40 3.16
C MET A 80 -10.93 16.29 2.34
N GLU A 81 -10.96 17.60 2.59
CA GLU A 81 -11.68 18.55 1.74
C GLU A 81 -10.99 18.70 0.37
N LEU A 82 -9.66 18.76 0.35
CA LEU A 82 -8.90 18.70 -0.90
C LEU A 82 -9.11 17.38 -1.62
N ALA A 83 -9.12 16.26 -0.90
CA ALA A 83 -9.41 14.95 -1.50
C ALA A 83 -10.81 14.90 -2.15
N ALA A 84 -11.83 15.45 -1.49
CA ALA A 84 -13.18 15.55 -2.03
C ALA A 84 -13.23 16.46 -3.27
N GLU A 85 -12.49 17.57 -3.28
CA GLU A 85 -12.38 18.43 -4.45
C GLU A 85 -11.72 17.70 -5.63
N TYR A 86 -10.67 16.91 -5.39
CA TYR A 86 -10.04 16.10 -6.44
C TYR A 86 -10.98 15.02 -6.98
N ASP A 87 -11.79 14.40 -6.12
CA ASP A 87 -12.82 13.48 -6.58
C ASP A 87 -13.85 14.16 -7.48
N ARG A 88 -14.25 15.40 -7.14
CA ARG A 88 -15.20 16.19 -7.92
C ARG A 88 -14.66 16.58 -9.30
N ILE A 89 -13.43 17.09 -9.38
CA ILE A 89 -12.85 17.54 -10.67
C ILE A 89 -12.45 16.38 -11.58
N THR A 90 -12.29 15.18 -11.02
CA THR A 90 -11.97 13.95 -11.78
C THR A 90 -13.21 13.10 -12.07
N ASP A 91 -14.41 13.55 -11.68
CA ASP A 91 -15.67 12.81 -11.82
C ASP A 91 -15.59 11.38 -11.24
N GLY A 92 -15.13 11.28 -9.98
CA GLY A 92 -15.02 9.99 -9.28
C GLY A 92 -13.76 9.18 -9.63
N ASN A 93 -12.80 9.79 -10.33
CA ASN A 93 -11.55 9.14 -10.72
C ASN A 93 -10.37 9.41 -9.77
N PHE A 94 -10.62 10.03 -8.62
CA PHE A 94 -9.71 9.98 -7.49
C PHE A 94 -9.83 8.63 -6.77
N LEU A 95 -8.86 7.74 -7.00
CA LEU A 95 -8.92 6.35 -6.55
C LEU A 95 -8.59 6.19 -5.06
N GLY A 96 -7.86 7.17 -4.48
CA GLY A 96 -7.54 7.21 -3.05
C GLY A 96 -6.08 6.92 -2.71
N TRP A 97 -5.86 6.18 -1.62
CA TRP A 97 -4.56 6.02 -0.97
C TRP A 97 -4.07 4.57 -0.93
N GLN A 98 -2.87 4.32 -1.44
CA GLN A 98 -2.32 2.97 -1.58
C GLN A 98 -1.68 2.44 -0.29
N LEU A 99 -2.05 1.23 0.11
CA LEU A 99 -1.39 0.42 1.12
C LEU A 99 -0.56 -0.66 0.40
N HIS A 100 0.76 -0.65 0.57
CA HIS A 100 1.64 -1.65 -0.05
C HIS A 100 1.81 -2.87 0.86
N GLU A 101 1.62 -4.06 0.30
CA GLU A 101 1.90 -5.34 0.94
C GLU A 101 1.35 -5.43 2.37
N SER A 102 0.14 -4.94 2.59
CA SER A 102 -0.35 -4.63 3.93
C SER A 102 -0.40 -5.89 4.81
N GLY A 103 -0.82 -7.02 4.25
CA GLY A 103 -0.81 -8.31 4.95
C GLY A 103 0.58 -8.88 5.20
N HIS A 104 1.58 -8.59 4.37
CA HIS A 104 2.94 -9.08 4.61
C HIS A 104 3.69 -8.19 5.61
N THR A 105 3.65 -6.88 5.39
CA THR A 105 4.36 -5.88 6.17
C THR A 105 3.83 -5.77 7.60
N ARG A 106 2.52 -5.97 7.82
CA ARG A 106 1.94 -6.03 9.17
C ARG A 106 2.48 -7.24 9.95
N ALA A 107 2.53 -8.41 9.32
CA ALA A 107 3.08 -9.63 9.93
C ALA A 107 4.58 -9.50 10.23
N LEU A 108 5.36 -8.88 9.36
CA LEU A 108 6.78 -8.60 9.62
C LEU A 108 6.97 -7.72 10.85
N ASP A 109 6.17 -6.67 10.98
CA ASP A 109 6.19 -5.77 12.13
C ASP A 109 5.84 -6.51 13.42
N TRP A 110 4.76 -7.31 13.43
CA TRP A 110 4.42 -8.17 14.59
C TRP A 110 5.56 -9.10 14.98
N LYS A 111 6.06 -9.88 14.01
CA LYS A 111 7.12 -10.88 14.23
C LYS A 111 8.37 -10.25 14.82
N ARG A 112 8.84 -9.13 14.28
CA ARG A 112 10.07 -8.50 14.76
C ARG A 112 9.88 -7.88 16.15
N ILE A 113 8.73 -7.28 16.44
CA ILE A 113 8.45 -6.74 17.78
C ILE A 113 8.44 -7.87 18.81
N GLN A 114 7.63 -8.92 18.57
CA GLN A 114 7.54 -10.08 19.48
C GLN A 114 8.91 -10.74 19.68
N ALA A 115 9.67 -10.96 18.61
CA ALA A 115 10.98 -11.58 18.71
C ALA A 115 11.95 -10.80 19.61
N GLN A 116 12.00 -9.48 19.47
CA GLN A 116 12.89 -8.65 20.29
C GLN A 116 12.41 -8.58 21.75
N LEU A 117 11.12 -8.39 21.99
CA LEU A 117 10.61 -8.34 23.37
C LEU A 117 10.82 -9.67 24.10
N ASN A 118 10.59 -10.81 23.43
CA ASN A 118 10.80 -12.13 24.01
C ASN A 118 12.29 -12.39 24.32
N VAL A 119 13.21 -12.09 23.40
CA VAL A 119 14.65 -12.29 23.61
C VAL A 119 15.18 -11.44 24.76
N HIS A 120 14.56 -10.29 25.03
CA HIS A 120 14.98 -9.37 26.07
C HIS A 120 14.14 -9.43 27.36
N GLY A 121 13.13 -10.30 27.43
CA GLY A 121 12.27 -10.44 28.60
C GLY A 121 11.51 -9.16 28.95
N LEU A 122 11.05 -8.42 27.94
CA LEU A 122 10.39 -7.12 28.09
C LEU A 122 8.87 -7.22 27.89
N ASP A 123 8.13 -6.44 28.67
CA ASP A 123 6.68 -6.34 28.58
C ASP A 123 6.21 -5.63 27.30
N TRP A 124 4.97 -5.91 26.89
CA TRP A 124 4.31 -5.29 25.74
C TRP A 124 3.86 -3.85 26.06
N THR A 125 4.79 -2.90 25.99
CA THR A 125 4.53 -1.47 26.20
C THR A 125 4.93 -0.64 24.98
N LEU A 126 4.34 0.56 24.83
CA LEU A 126 4.70 1.47 23.74
C LEU A 126 6.20 1.76 23.67
N GLU A 127 6.82 2.00 24.83
CA GLU A 127 8.26 2.28 24.94
C GLU A 127 9.09 1.08 24.47
N ASN A 128 8.77 -0.12 24.97
CA ASN A 128 9.48 -1.34 24.60
C ASN A 128 9.28 -1.70 23.12
N ILE A 129 8.09 -1.46 22.55
CA ILE A 129 7.83 -1.67 21.12
C ILE A 129 8.70 -0.75 20.25
N ILE A 130 8.80 0.54 20.61
CA ILE A 130 9.65 1.50 19.89
C ILE A 130 11.11 1.07 19.98
N TRP A 131 11.56 0.66 21.17
CA TRP A 131 12.91 0.17 21.41
C TRP A 131 13.23 -1.10 20.60
N ALA A 132 12.33 -2.09 20.62
CA ALA A 132 12.44 -3.34 19.89
C ALA A 132 12.63 -3.09 18.39
N VAL A 133 11.79 -2.25 17.79
CA VAL A 133 11.91 -1.93 16.37
C VAL A 133 13.19 -1.14 16.08
N ARG A 134 13.61 -0.23 16.98
CA ARG A 134 14.86 0.50 16.84
C ARG A 134 16.08 -0.43 16.75
N LEU A 135 16.12 -1.52 17.52
CA LEU A 135 17.22 -2.49 17.49
C LEU A 135 17.42 -3.13 16.11
N VAL A 136 16.35 -3.39 15.39
CA VAL A 136 16.39 -4.08 14.08
C VAL A 136 16.25 -3.13 12.89
N SER A 137 16.01 -1.84 13.12
CA SER A 137 15.95 -0.82 12.07
C SER A 137 17.33 -0.47 11.55
N HIS A 138 17.45 -0.26 10.24
CA HIS A 138 18.69 0.26 9.63
C HIS A 138 19.04 1.66 10.15
N ASN A 139 18.01 2.50 10.38
CA ASN A 139 18.15 3.81 11.00
C ASN A 139 17.73 3.74 12.48
N LYS A 140 18.64 4.08 13.40
CA LYS A 140 18.36 4.05 14.85
C LYS A 140 17.62 5.29 15.36
N THR A 141 17.76 6.42 14.67
CA THR A 141 17.07 7.67 14.99
C THR A 141 15.59 7.55 14.67
N TYR A 142 15.26 6.92 13.54
CA TYR A 142 13.90 6.76 13.06
C TYR A 142 13.56 5.26 12.95
N PRO A 143 12.96 4.65 13.99
CA PRO A 143 12.61 3.24 13.95
C PRO A 143 11.60 2.97 12.83
N HIS A 144 11.92 1.98 12.00
CA HIS A 144 11.16 1.64 10.80
C HIS A 144 9.96 0.75 11.16
N PHE A 145 8.77 1.35 11.18
CA PHE A 145 7.50 0.62 11.13
C PHE A 145 7.01 0.55 9.68
N SER A 146 6.64 -0.62 9.19
CA SER A 146 6.21 -0.79 7.80
C SER A 146 4.71 -0.58 7.65
N ASN A 147 3.92 -0.97 8.66
CA ASN A 147 2.46 -0.97 8.54
C ASN A 147 1.72 -0.56 9.81
N GLY A 148 1.82 0.74 10.11
CA GLY A 148 1.12 1.39 11.22
C GLY A 148 2.05 2.15 12.15
N ALA A 149 1.46 2.88 13.09
CA ALA A 149 2.19 3.61 14.11
C ALA A 149 2.48 2.72 15.33
N PRO A 150 3.53 3.00 16.12
CA PRO A 150 3.85 2.21 17.33
C PRO A 150 2.69 2.10 18.33
N HIS A 151 1.92 3.18 18.50
CA HIS A 151 0.77 3.21 19.40
C HIS A 151 -0.36 2.27 18.96
N GLU A 152 -0.47 1.98 17.66
CA GLU A 152 -1.47 1.03 17.14
C GLU A 152 -1.12 -0.40 17.52
N TYR A 153 0.17 -0.72 17.67
CA TYR A 153 0.60 -2.02 18.20
C TYR A 153 0.47 -2.09 19.72
N ALA A 154 0.81 -1.00 20.42
CA ALA A 154 0.70 -0.94 21.88
C ALA A 154 -0.75 -1.07 22.38
N ALA A 155 -1.72 -0.65 21.57
CA ALA A 155 -3.15 -0.74 21.88
C ALA A 155 -3.73 -2.15 21.66
N LEU A 156 -2.93 -3.10 21.15
CA LEU A 156 -3.38 -4.44 20.77
C LEU A 156 -2.54 -5.51 21.46
N THR A 157 -3.15 -6.67 21.68
CA THR A 157 -2.43 -7.89 22.05
C THR A 157 -1.80 -8.50 20.80
N PRO A 158 -0.55 -9.00 20.87
CA PRO A 158 0.07 -9.69 19.74
C PRO A 158 -0.76 -10.90 19.30
N PRO A 159 -1.02 -11.06 17.99
CA PRO A 159 -1.75 -12.23 17.51
C PRO A 159 -0.87 -13.48 17.66
N GLU A 160 -1.44 -14.55 18.23
CA GLU A 160 -0.82 -15.86 18.35
C GLU A 160 -1.37 -16.86 17.32
N THR A 161 -2.57 -16.58 16.81
CA THR A 161 -3.29 -17.41 15.84
C THR A 161 -3.56 -16.67 14.53
N MET A 162 -3.81 -17.44 13.46
CA MET A 162 -4.20 -16.88 12.16
C MET A 162 -5.54 -16.12 12.22
N SER A 163 -6.44 -16.56 13.11
CA SER A 163 -7.74 -15.90 13.32
C SER A 163 -7.55 -14.51 13.93
N GLU A 164 -6.71 -14.40 14.96
CA GLU A 164 -6.37 -13.11 15.59
C GLU A 164 -5.64 -12.19 14.63
N TYR A 165 -4.69 -12.71 13.85
CA TYR A 165 -3.99 -11.94 12.83
C TYR A 165 -4.96 -11.41 11.75
N THR A 166 -5.91 -12.25 11.32
CA THR A 166 -6.95 -11.85 10.37
C THR A 166 -7.83 -10.75 10.95
N ALA A 167 -8.20 -10.83 12.24
CA ALA A 167 -8.97 -9.81 12.92
C ALA A 167 -8.22 -8.48 13.04
N ASP A 168 -6.91 -8.49 13.39
CA ASP A 168 -6.04 -7.31 13.37
C ASP A 168 -6.00 -6.66 11.99
N LEU A 169 -5.76 -7.46 10.95
CA LEU A 169 -5.65 -6.95 9.58
C LEU A 169 -6.98 -6.32 9.10
N LEU A 170 -8.11 -6.96 9.36
CA LEU A 170 -9.44 -6.42 9.07
C LEU A 170 -9.72 -5.13 9.86
N GLY A 171 -9.36 -5.09 11.14
CA GLY A 171 -9.50 -3.92 12.00
C GLY A 171 -8.68 -2.73 11.49
N MET A 172 -7.43 -3.01 11.09
CA MET A 172 -6.54 -2.01 10.48
C MET A 172 -7.14 -1.45 9.19
N TRP A 173 -7.58 -2.28 8.25
CA TRP A 173 -8.20 -1.77 7.02
C TRP A 173 -9.48 -0.98 7.26
N LYS A 174 -10.35 -1.43 8.18
CA LYS A 174 -11.56 -0.67 8.55
C LYS A 174 -11.21 0.70 9.13
N ASN A 175 -10.21 0.78 10.00
CA ASN A 175 -9.73 2.05 10.53
C ASN A 175 -9.19 2.97 9.43
N ARG A 176 -8.44 2.43 8.46
CA ARG A 176 -7.96 3.21 7.32
C ARG A 176 -9.10 3.65 6.41
N GLN A 177 -10.08 2.78 6.13
CA GLN A 177 -11.28 3.17 5.38
C GLN A 177 -12.00 4.33 6.05
N GLU A 178 -12.26 4.26 7.36
CA GLU A 178 -12.92 5.33 8.10
C GLU A 178 -12.13 6.64 8.01
N ARG A 179 -10.82 6.58 8.28
CA ARG A 179 -9.94 7.76 8.28
C ARG A 179 -9.81 8.42 6.91
N TYR A 180 -9.90 7.64 5.83
CA TYR A 180 -9.65 8.09 4.46
C TYR A 180 -10.90 8.02 3.58
N GLY A 181 -12.09 8.20 4.18
CA GLY A 181 -13.34 8.35 3.43
C GLY A 181 -13.71 7.16 2.56
N GLY A 182 -13.31 5.96 2.97
CA GLY A 182 -13.56 4.71 2.26
C GLY A 182 -12.70 4.49 1.02
N ARG A 183 -11.61 5.25 0.84
CA ARG A 183 -10.78 5.24 -0.39
C ARG A 183 -9.38 4.69 -0.18
N ILE A 184 -9.24 3.54 0.46
CA ILE A 184 -7.94 2.84 0.44
C ILE A 184 -7.82 1.95 -0.79
N ILE A 185 -6.60 1.90 -1.33
CA ILE A 185 -6.21 1.02 -2.42
C ILE A 185 -5.28 -0.03 -1.83
N ASN A 186 -5.69 -1.29 -1.73
CA ASN A 186 -4.74 -2.31 -1.28
C ASN A 186 -3.88 -2.80 -2.46
N CYS A 187 -2.57 -2.94 -2.26
CA CYS A 187 -1.62 -3.36 -3.29
C CYS A 187 -0.67 -4.40 -2.73
N ASP A 188 -0.98 -5.69 -2.90
CA ASP A 188 -0.17 -6.78 -2.34
C ASP A 188 0.63 -7.51 -3.42
N ALA A 189 1.89 -7.81 -3.11
CA ALA A 189 2.78 -8.69 -3.87
C ALA A 189 2.89 -10.05 -3.16
N GLY A 190 2.68 -11.15 -3.90
CA GLY A 190 2.85 -12.52 -3.40
C GLY A 190 1.74 -13.01 -2.46
N ARG A 191 1.51 -12.36 -1.31
CA ARG A 191 0.50 -12.77 -0.31
C ARG A 191 -0.77 -11.93 -0.46
N MET A 192 -1.73 -12.40 -1.25
CA MET A 192 -2.96 -11.64 -1.52
C MET A 192 -4.14 -12.09 -0.63
N PRO A 193 -4.56 -11.29 0.35
CA PRO A 193 -5.72 -11.55 1.18
C PRO A 193 -7.03 -11.14 0.48
N ILE A 194 -7.24 -11.58 -0.78
CA ILE A 194 -8.34 -11.13 -1.67
C ILE A 194 -9.71 -11.23 -0.98
N ARG A 195 -9.97 -12.32 -0.26
CA ARG A 195 -11.21 -12.53 0.49
C ARG A 195 -11.36 -11.50 1.62
N LEU A 196 -10.30 -11.28 2.39
CA LEU A 196 -10.34 -10.40 3.55
C LEU A 196 -10.48 -8.93 3.13
N GLU A 197 -9.83 -8.53 2.04
CA GLU A 197 -10.06 -7.20 1.45
C GLU A 197 -11.52 -7.02 1.01
N ALA A 198 -12.15 -8.10 0.54
CA ALA A 198 -13.56 -8.06 0.19
C ALA A 198 -14.45 -7.88 1.44
N GLU A 199 -14.13 -8.59 2.52
CA GLU A 199 -14.81 -8.47 3.82
C GLU A 199 -14.63 -7.09 4.46
N ALA A 200 -13.48 -6.45 4.26
CA ALA A 200 -13.21 -5.09 4.74
C ALA A 200 -13.80 -3.98 3.84
N ASP A 201 -14.49 -4.34 2.76
CA ASP A 201 -14.96 -3.43 1.72
C ASP A 201 -13.90 -2.43 1.22
N VAL A 202 -12.68 -2.91 0.97
CA VAL A 202 -11.62 -2.12 0.34
C VAL A 202 -12.13 -1.53 -0.98
N ASN A 203 -11.85 -0.24 -1.23
CA ASN A 203 -12.36 0.51 -2.39
C ASN A 203 -11.92 -0.11 -3.72
N LEU A 204 -10.62 -0.35 -3.78
CA LEU A 204 -9.90 -0.74 -4.97
C LEU A 204 -8.73 -1.62 -4.56
N SER A 205 -8.43 -2.64 -5.35
CA SER A 205 -7.24 -3.45 -5.13
C SER A 205 -6.42 -3.51 -6.40
N PHE A 206 -5.13 -3.25 -6.23
CA PHE A 206 -4.11 -3.53 -7.22
C PHE A 206 -3.45 -4.85 -6.88
N ILE A 207 -3.32 -5.71 -7.89
CA ILE A 207 -2.43 -6.86 -7.78
C ILE A 207 -1.05 -6.38 -8.17
N GLU A 208 -0.09 -6.47 -7.26
CA GLU A 208 1.32 -6.21 -7.59
C GLU A 208 1.93 -7.42 -8.29
N ILE A 209 2.61 -7.15 -9.40
CA ILE A 209 3.11 -8.14 -10.34
C ILE A 209 4.56 -7.81 -10.64
N GLY A 210 5.45 -8.67 -10.17
CA GLY A 210 6.87 -8.62 -10.48
C GLY A 210 7.47 -9.99 -10.71
N ALA A 211 8.81 -10.06 -10.76
CA ALA A 211 9.53 -11.31 -10.98
C ALA A 211 9.29 -12.35 -9.89
N GLN A 212 8.71 -11.97 -8.74
CA GLN A 212 8.49 -12.87 -7.60
C GLN A 212 7.02 -13.24 -7.36
N THR A 213 6.08 -12.93 -8.26
CA THR A 213 4.65 -13.22 -8.03
C THR A 213 4.23 -14.55 -8.69
N PRO A 214 4.26 -15.70 -7.98
CA PRO A 214 3.77 -16.96 -8.54
C PRO A 214 2.27 -16.86 -8.86
N ASN A 215 1.79 -17.70 -9.79
CA ASN A 215 0.36 -17.88 -10.05
C ASN A 215 -0.43 -16.60 -10.41
N ALA A 216 0.22 -15.58 -10.97
CA ALA A 216 -0.42 -14.30 -11.35
C ALA A 216 -1.75 -14.45 -12.10
N ARG A 217 -1.86 -15.44 -13.00
CA ARG A 217 -3.10 -15.74 -13.75
C ARG A 217 -4.29 -16.09 -12.87
N ILE A 218 -4.07 -16.93 -11.86
CA ILE A 218 -5.12 -17.33 -10.90
C ILE A 218 -5.54 -16.11 -10.08
N MET A 219 -4.56 -15.33 -9.63
CA MET A 219 -4.81 -14.13 -8.84
C MET A 219 -5.61 -13.07 -9.61
N TYR A 220 -5.29 -12.83 -10.88
CA TYR A 220 -6.09 -11.98 -11.75
C TYR A 220 -7.53 -12.48 -11.89
N ALA A 221 -7.70 -13.79 -12.15
CA ALA A 221 -9.02 -14.37 -12.33
C ALA A 221 -9.87 -14.20 -11.07
N LEU A 222 -9.30 -14.50 -9.90
CA LEU A 222 -9.95 -14.34 -8.60
C LEU A 222 -10.32 -12.88 -8.32
N ARG A 223 -9.36 -11.96 -8.46
CA ARG A 223 -9.60 -10.54 -8.24
C ARG A 223 -10.66 -9.99 -9.18
N ARG A 224 -10.53 -10.26 -10.48
CA ARG A 224 -11.50 -9.82 -11.49
C ARG A 224 -12.89 -10.35 -11.17
N GLY A 225 -13.00 -11.62 -10.78
CA GLY A 225 -14.27 -12.26 -10.41
C GLY A 225 -14.92 -11.57 -9.20
N ILE A 226 -14.18 -11.40 -8.11
CA ILE A 226 -14.67 -10.78 -6.88
C ILE A 226 -15.02 -9.31 -7.10
N SER A 227 -14.16 -8.54 -7.79
CA SER A 227 -14.44 -7.14 -8.10
C SER A 227 -15.67 -6.97 -8.99
N ARG A 228 -15.85 -7.82 -10.01
CA ARG A 228 -17.07 -7.83 -10.84
C ARG A 228 -18.31 -8.16 -10.03
N ALA A 229 -18.25 -9.17 -9.16
CA ALA A 229 -19.39 -9.56 -8.31
C ALA A 229 -19.83 -8.44 -7.34
N ARG A 230 -18.90 -7.56 -6.97
CA ARG A 230 -19.12 -6.46 -6.02
C ARG A 230 -19.29 -5.09 -6.68
N GLY A 231 -19.22 -5.01 -8.02
CA GLY A 231 -19.25 -3.73 -8.74
C GLY A 231 -18.09 -2.78 -8.41
N LYS A 232 -16.94 -3.32 -7.97
CA LYS A 232 -15.76 -2.52 -7.59
C LYS A 232 -14.73 -2.47 -8.73
N LYS A 233 -13.97 -1.38 -8.80
CA LYS A 233 -12.81 -1.25 -9.69
C LYS A 233 -11.70 -2.22 -9.21
N TRP A 234 -10.80 -2.61 -10.11
CA TRP A 234 -9.55 -3.34 -9.79
C TRP A 234 -8.47 -2.96 -10.80
N GLY A 235 -7.22 -3.23 -10.46
CA GLY A 235 -6.11 -2.95 -11.36
C GLY A 235 -4.88 -3.82 -11.10
N VAL A 236 -3.82 -3.49 -11.83
CA VAL A 236 -2.54 -4.19 -11.78
C VAL A 236 -1.46 -3.15 -11.54
N TYR A 237 -0.61 -3.41 -10.55
CA TYR A 237 0.60 -2.66 -10.31
C TYR A 237 1.78 -3.47 -10.83
N TYR A 238 2.48 -2.97 -11.84
CA TYR A 238 3.68 -3.62 -12.34
C TYR A 238 4.88 -3.17 -11.52
N GLU A 239 5.55 -4.12 -10.88
CA GLU A 239 6.79 -3.93 -10.13
C GLU A 239 7.95 -3.77 -11.14
N PRO A 240 8.52 -2.56 -11.31
CA PRO A 240 9.62 -2.35 -12.25
C PRO A 240 10.98 -2.73 -11.66
N TRP A 241 11.04 -3.16 -10.40
CA TRP A 241 12.30 -3.44 -9.71
C TRP A 241 12.52 -4.95 -9.55
N THR A 242 13.63 -5.45 -10.13
CA THR A 242 14.16 -6.80 -9.90
C THR A 242 15.69 -6.73 -10.02
N SER A 243 16.40 -7.68 -9.44
CA SER A 243 17.87 -7.81 -9.59
C SER A 243 18.29 -8.35 -10.96
N GLU A 244 17.36 -8.87 -11.78
CA GLU A 244 17.66 -9.59 -13.03
C GLU A 244 16.53 -9.47 -14.07
N GLY A 245 16.16 -8.26 -14.46
CA GLY A 245 15.26 -8.03 -15.59
C GLY A 245 13.79 -8.38 -15.32
N THR A 246 12.91 -7.63 -15.96
CA THR A 246 11.46 -7.74 -15.82
C THR A 246 10.92 -8.88 -16.71
N ALA A 247 10.72 -10.06 -16.14
CA ALA A 247 9.89 -11.11 -16.74
C ALA A 247 9.19 -11.93 -15.66
N TYR A 248 7.94 -12.30 -15.93
CA TYR A 248 7.09 -13.13 -15.08
C TYR A 248 7.75 -14.49 -14.75
N CYS A 249 8.05 -14.79 -13.49
CA CYS A 249 8.40 -16.15 -13.08
C CYS A 249 7.12 -16.92 -12.76
N PHE A 250 6.72 -17.84 -13.63
CA PHE A 250 5.54 -18.67 -13.42
C PHE A 250 5.74 -19.76 -12.35
N MET A 251 6.98 -20.02 -11.92
CA MET A 251 7.34 -20.97 -10.87
C MET A 251 8.72 -20.57 -10.33
N ARG A 252 8.81 -20.08 -9.10
CA ARG A 252 10.09 -20.05 -8.37
C ARG A 252 9.88 -20.82 -7.05
N ASP A 253 10.71 -21.84 -6.85
CA ASP A 253 10.97 -22.47 -5.55
C ASP A 253 9.88 -23.32 -4.89
N LYS A 254 9.08 -24.10 -5.66
CA LYS A 254 8.20 -25.19 -5.16
C LYS A 254 7.34 -24.86 -3.90
N SER A 255 7.10 -23.58 -3.64
CA SER A 255 6.42 -23.10 -2.45
C SER A 255 5.16 -22.34 -2.85
N ASN A 256 4.14 -22.40 -2.02
CA ASN A 256 2.90 -21.66 -2.27
C ASN A 256 3.08 -20.16 -1.95
N GLU A 257 2.03 -19.37 -2.21
CA GLU A 257 2.00 -17.92 -2.00
C GLU A 257 2.24 -17.47 -0.54
N TRP A 258 2.34 -18.40 0.40
CA TRP A 258 2.65 -18.19 1.82
C TRP A 258 4.02 -18.75 2.25
N PHE A 259 4.85 -19.20 1.30
CA PHE A 259 6.13 -19.89 1.55
C PHE A 259 6.00 -21.24 2.28
N ILE A 260 4.86 -21.92 2.07
CA ILE A 260 4.70 -23.31 2.51
C ILE A 260 5.29 -24.21 1.43
N ASP A 261 6.25 -25.03 1.83
CA ASP A 261 6.87 -26.04 0.97
C ASP A 261 5.83 -27.09 0.55
N ILE A 262 5.60 -27.23 -0.75
CA ILE A 262 4.57 -28.12 -1.31
C ILE A 262 4.96 -29.60 -1.09
N ASP A 263 6.24 -29.89 -0.81
CA ASP A 263 6.74 -31.25 -0.62
C ASP A 263 6.63 -31.77 0.83
N ARG A 264 5.98 -31.06 1.78
CA ARG A 264 5.92 -31.48 3.21
C ARG A 264 4.63 -32.11 3.74
N HIS A 265 3.51 -32.11 3.03
CA HIS A 265 2.24 -32.65 3.57
C HIS A 265 1.38 -33.48 2.58
N LEU A 266 2.01 -34.21 1.68
CA LEU A 266 1.36 -35.31 0.94
C LEU A 266 2.01 -36.66 1.32
N CYS A 267 1.82 -37.04 2.58
CA CYS A 267 1.74 -38.41 3.08
C CYS A 267 0.63 -38.45 4.13
#